data_AF-A0A1J5PV07-F1
#
_entry.id   AF-A0A1J5PV07-F1
#
_cell.length_a   1.000
_cell.length_b   1.000
_cell.length_c   1.000
_cell.angle_alpha   90.00
_cell.angle_beta   90.00
_cell.angle_gamma   90.00
#
_symmetry.space_group_name_H-M   'P 1'
#
loop_
_entity.id
_entity.type
_entity.pdbx_description
1 polymer ?
#
loop_
_entity_poly.entity_id
_entity_poly.type
_entity_poly.pdbx_seq_one_letter_code
_entity_poly.pdbx_strand_id
1 'polypeptide(L)'
;MLLVAWWLDGRLYATQAELAKRQGSADTAAIEARTIARQSADAARELNARVAVLESREQDLAAQRQALQQLYQDFAKSRDDAFLGQTAELIALAQQQVELTGSIAPLLSTLQSAAQRLGHAGSPRAQLVLRAVQIDINHLKSRVAPDIPAAAQRLDELAAMIDDLQLESSAAAPGKAVASAPASAPGSGARGWLRHWSGAAWAQLRQLVSITRVDHPDILLMAPQQGEFLRANLKLRVLNARLDLLSRHASGYRDDMRGIEEALHADFNPRQPRTRLALTLARQAAQIDLSAQPAANLQSLAVLSTLGAGGN
;
A
#
# COMPACT_ATOMS: atom_id res chain seq x y z
N MET A 1 -42.82 -55.87 -115.97
CA MET A 1 -41.85 -54.82 -115.58
C MET A 1 -42.46 -53.72 -114.70
N LEU A 2 -43.67 -53.22 -115.00
CA LEU A 2 -44.31 -52.13 -114.21
C LEU A 2 -44.61 -52.49 -112.74
N LEU A 3 -45.03 -53.73 -112.44
CA LEU A 3 -45.29 -54.17 -111.06
C LEU A 3 -44.02 -54.21 -110.18
N VAL A 4 -42.87 -54.55 -110.76
CA VAL A 4 -41.59 -54.61 -110.05
C VAL A 4 -41.08 -53.20 -109.76
N ALA A 5 -41.24 -52.26 -110.71
CA ALA A 5 -40.90 -50.85 -110.51
C ALA A 5 -41.75 -50.22 -109.41
N TRP A 6 -43.06 -50.49 -109.38
CA TRP A 6 -43.96 -50.00 -108.33
C TRP A 6 -43.63 -50.57 -106.94
N TRP A 7 -43.25 -51.86 -106.86
CA TRP A 7 -42.82 -52.48 -105.60
C TRP A 7 -41.47 -51.94 -105.10
N LEU A 8 -40.52 -51.68 -106.01
CA LEU A 8 -39.23 -51.08 -105.66
C LEU A 8 -39.40 -49.64 -105.14
N ASP A 9 -40.28 -48.88 -105.79
CA ASP A 9 -40.61 -47.50 -105.42
C ASP A 9 -41.22 -47.45 -104.01
N GLY A 10 -42.22 -48.31 -103.73
CA GLY A 10 -42.80 -48.43 -102.39
C GLY A 10 -41.78 -48.83 -101.31
N ARG A 11 -40.80 -49.68 -101.66
CA ARG A 11 -39.72 -50.10 -100.74
C ARG A 11 -38.72 -48.96 -100.48
N LEU A 12 -38.38 -48.17 -101.50
CA LEU A 12 -37.53 -46.98 -101.34
C LEU A 12 -38.20 -45.94 -100.43
N TYR A 13 -39.48 -45.64 -100.66
CA TYR A 13 -40.25 -44.75 -99.77
C TYR A 13 -40.30 -45.27 -98.34
N ALA A 14 -40.51 -46.58 -98.13
CA ALA A 14 -40.52 -47.16 -96.79
C ALA A 14 -39.16 -47.01 -96.08
N THR A 15 -38.05 -47.22 -96.79
CA THR A 15 -36.71 -47.03 -96.22
C THR A 15 -36.39 -45.56 -95.93
N GLN A 16 -36.74 -44.64 -96.84
CA GLN A 16 -36.56 -43.20 -96.62
C GLN A 16 -37.40 -42.70 -95.44
N ALA A 17 -38.64 -43.19 -95.31
CA ALA A 17 -39.51 -42.87 -94.18
C ALA A 17 -38.94 -43.40 -92.84
N GLU A 18 -38.40 -44.62 -92.82
CA GLU A 18 -37.75 -45.20 -91.63
C GLU A 18 -36.47 -44.43 -91.27
N LEU A 19 -35.64 -44.04 -92.26
CA LEU A 19 -34.46 -43.20 -92.03
C LEU A 19 -34.85 -41.80 -91.52
N ALA A 20 -35.83 -41.15 -92.13
CA ALA A 20 -36.31 -39.84 -91.67
C ALA A 20 -36.87 -39.91 -90.25
N LYS A 21 -37.60 -40.98 -89.92
CA LYS A 21 -38.09 -41.25 -88.56
C LYS A 21 -36.96 -41.47 -87.57
N ARG A 22 -35.95 -42.28 -87.93
CA ARG A 22 -34.75 -42.51 -87.10
C ARG A 22 -33.94 -41.24 -86.91
N GLN A 23 -33.79 -40.43 -87.96
CA GLN A 23 -33.08 -39.16 -87.90
C GLN A 23 -33.82 -38.16 -87.01
N GLY A 24 -35.15 -38.04 -87.14
CA GLY A 24 -35.96 -37.25 -86.21
C GLY A 24 -35.89 -37.75 -84.76
N SER A 25 -35.87 -39.08 -84.53
CA SER A 25 -35.67 -39.63 -83.18
C SER A 25 -34.27 -39.37 -82.61
N ALA A 26 -33.23 -39.34 -83.46
CA ALA A 26 -31.87 -39.03 -83.04
C ALA A 26 -31.71 -37.53 -82.74
N ASP A 27 -32.33 -36.66 -83.55
CA ASP A 27 -32.32 -35.21 -83.33
C ASP A 27 -33.06 -34.83 -82.03
N THR A 28 -34.20 -35.47 -81.75
CA THR A 28 -34.93 -35.28 -80.48
C THR A 28 -34.11 -35.76 -79.29
N ALA A 29 -33.52 -36.95 -79.34
CA ALA A 29 -32.64 -37.45 -78.28
C ALA A 29 -31.39 -36.55 -78.08
N ALA A 30 -30.82 -36.00 -79.15
CA ALA A 30 -29.69 -35.08 -79.07
C ALA A 30 -30.07 -33.73 -78.45
N ILE A 31 -31.27 -33.22 -78.74
CA ILE A 31 -31.81 -32.02 -78.10
C ILE A 31 -32.04 -32.27 -76.61
N GLU A 32 -32.68 -33.39 -76.24
CA GLU A 32 -32.88 -33.79 -74.84
C GLU A 32 -31.56 -33.97 -74.08
N ALA A 33 -30.56 -34.62 -74.69
CA ALA A 33 -29.24 -34.75 -74.08
C ALA A 33 -28.57 -33.38 -73.88
N ARG A 34 -28.70 -32.46 -74.84
CA ARG A 34 -28.16 -31.09 -74.72
C ARG A 34 -28.90 -30.27 -73.67
N THR A 35 -30.22 -30.42 -73.53
CA THR A 35 -30.99 -29.72 -72.50
C THR A 35 -30.64 -30.23 -71.10
N ILE A 36 -30.54 -31.55 -70.91
CA ILE A 36 -30.10 -32.16 -69.65
C ILE A 36 -28.66 -31.73 -69.30
N ALA A 37 -27.75 -31.74 -70.27
CA ALA A 37 -26.38 -31.29 -70.06
C ALA A 37 -26.32 -29.82 -69.63
N ARG A 38 -27.10 -28.93 -70.28
CA ARG A 38 -27.22 -27.52 -69.88
C ARG A 38 -27.79 -27.36 -68.48
N GLN A 39 -28.89 -28.05 -68.16
CA GLN A 39 -29.49 -28.04 -66.82
C GLN A 39 -28.50 -28.52 -65.74
N SER A 40 -27.72 -29.57 -66.02
CA SER A 40 -26.69 -30.06 -65.11
C SER A 40 -25.54 -29.06 -64.90
N ALA A 41 -25.14 -28.36 -65.96
CA ALA A 41 -24.11 -27.32 -65.89
C ALA A 41 -24.60 -26.11 -65.09
N ASP A 42 -25.85 -25.71 -65.27
CA ASP A 42 -26.46 -24.61 -64.51
C ASP A 42 -26.66 -24.98 -63.03
N ALA A 43 -27.09 -26.21 -62.74
CA ALA A 43 -27.16 -26.72 -61.37
C ALA A 43 -25.77 -26.77 -60.70
N ALA A 44 -24.72 -27.18 -61.42
CA ALA A 44 -23.35 -27.17 -60.91
C ALA A 44 -22.84 -25.74 -60.62
N ARG A 45 -23.17 -24.77 -61.48
CA ARG A 45 -22.87 -23.35 -61.22
C ARG A 45 -23.59 -22.82 -59.99
N GLU A 46 -24.86 -23.17 -59.81
CA GLU A 46 -25.63 -22.75 -58.64
C GLU A 46 -25.07 -23.37 -57.35
N LEU A 47 -24.70 -24.66 -57.37
CA LEU A 47 -24.05 -25.32 -56.23
C LEU A 47 -22.70 -24.66 -55.89
N ASN A 48 -21.86 -24.36 -56.88
CA ASN A 48 -20.60 -23.66 -56.64
C ASN A 48 -20.82 -22.26 -56.06
N ALA A 49 -21.85 -21.53 -56.51
CA ALA A 49 -22.21 -20.25 -55.91
C ALA A 49 -22.65 -20.39 -54.45
N ARG A 50 -23.43 -21.42 -54.13
CA ARG A 50 -23.82 -21.72 -52.72
C ARG A 50 -22.63 -22.09 -51.86
N VAL A 51 -21.69 -22.88 -52.39
CA VAL A 51 -20.43 -23.24 -51.69
C VAL A 51 -19.60 -21.99 -51.41
N ALA A 52 -19.40 -21.11 -52.41
CA ALA A 52 -18.68 -19.86 -52.21
C ALA A 52 -19.32 -18.96 -51.12
N VAL A 53 -20.66 -18.91 -51.06
CA VAL A 53 -21.37 -18.18 -49.98
C VAL A 53 -21.16 -18.84 -48.62
N LEU A 54 -21.14 -20.17 -48.54
CA LEU A 54 -20.88 -20.90 -47.30
C LEU A 54 -19.45 -20.72 -46.81
N GLU A 55 -18.46 -20.78 -47.72
CA GLU A 55 -17.05 -20.51 -47.41
C GLU A 55 -16.86 -19.07 -46.91
N SER A 56 -17.51 -18.09 -47.55
CA SER A 56 -17.51 -16.70 -47.05
C SER A 56 -18.12 -16.60 -45.65
N ARG A 57 -19.26 -17.25 -45.39
CA ARG A 57 -19.88 -17.28 -44.05
C ARG A 57 -18.98 -17.97 -43.02
N GLU A 58 -18.24 -19.00 -43.40
CA GLU A 58 -17.28 -19.67 -42.53
C GLU A 58 -16.14 -18.73 -42.14
N GLN A 59 -15.58 -17.99 -43.12
CA GLN A 59 -14.54 -16.99 -42.88
C GLN A 59 -15.04 -15.88 -41.96
N ASP A 60 -16.27 -15.39 -42.15
CA ASP A 60 -16.89 -14.39 -41.27
C ASP A 60 -17.05 -14.92 -39.84
N LEU A 61 -17.52 -16.15 -39.67
CA LEU A 61 -17.65 -16.78 -38.35
C LEU A 61 -16.29 -17.01 -37.67
N ALA A 62 -15.27 -17.39 -38.43
CA ALA A 62 -13.91 -17.53 -37.94
C ALA A 62 -13.35 -16.17 -37.46
N ALA A 63 -13.55 -15.10 -38.25
CA ALA A 63 -13.16 -13.75 -37.89
C ALA A 63 -13.89 -13.25 -36.63
N GLN A 64 -15.21 -13.50 -36.54
CA GLN A 64 -16.00 -13.15 -35.35
C GLN A 64 -15.54 -13.90 -34.10
N ARG A 65 -15.21 -15.20 -34.21
CA ARG A 65 -14.64 -15.97 -33.08
C ARG A 65 -13.31 -15.40 -32.62
N GLN A 66 -12.44 -15.01 -33.55
CA GLN A 66 -11.16 -14.40 -33.21
C GLN A 66 -11.34 -13.03 -32.54
N ALA A 67 -12.25 -12.19 -33.06
CA ALA A 67 -12.59 -10.90 -32.45
C ALA A 67 -13.14 -11.07 -31.02
N LEU A 68 -14.02 -12.07 -30.80
CA LEU A 68 -14.52 -12.39 -29.46
C LEU A 68 -13.39 -12.83 -28.52
N GLN A 69 -12.48 -13.69 -28.98
CA GLN A 69 -11.33 -14.11 -28.16
C GLN A 69 -10.43 -12.94 -27.77
N GLN A 70 -10.18 -12.00 -28.70
CA GLN A 70 -9.43 -10.78 -28.42
C GLN A 70 -10.16 -9.90 -27.40
N LEU A 71 -11.45 -9.65 -27.58
CA LEU A 71 -12.27 -8.89 -26.63
C LEU A 71 -12.26 -9.52 -25.22
N TYR A 72 -12.33 -10.85 -25.12
CA TYR A 72 -12.21 -11.55 -23.83
C TYR A 72 -10.84 -11.33 -23.18
N GLN A 73 -9.76 -11.38 -23.95
CA GLN A 73 -8.41 -11.15 -23.44
C GLN A 73 -8.22 -9.70 -23.00
N ASP A 74 -8.68 -8.75 -23.80
CA ASP A 74 -8.59 -7.31 -23.49
C ASP A 74 -9.44 -6.95 -22.26
N PHE A 75 -10.64 -7.51 -22.14
CA PHE A 75 -11.49 -7.32 -20.98
C PHE A 75 -10.87 -7.92 -19.71
N ALA A 76 -10.31 -9.12 -19.79
CA ALA A 76 -9.61 -9.74 -18.67
C ALA A 76 -8.40 -8.91 -18.24
N LYS A 77 -7.58 -8.46 -19.20
CA LYS A 77 -6.41 -7.59 -18.95
C LYS A 77 -6.84 -6.25 -18.33
N SER A 78 -7.86 -5.59 -18.88
CA SER A 78 -8.39 -4.33 -18.39
C SER A 78 -8.92 -4.45 -16.95
N ARG A 79 -9.63 -5.53 -16.63
CA ARG A 79 -10.10 -5.79 -15.27
C ARG A 79 -8.95 -5.96 -14.29
N ASP A 80 -7.93 -6.73 -14.68
CA ASP A 80 -6.76 -6.97 -13.84
C ASP A 80 -5.96 -5.68 -13.62
N ASP A 81 -5.74 -4.87 -14.66
CA ASP A 81 -5.03 -3.59 -14.56
C ASP A 81 -5.82 -2.59 -13.69
N ALA A 82 -7.14 -2.51 -13.84
CA ALA A 82 -8.00 -1.68 -12.99
C ALA A 82 -7.93 -2.12 -11.51
N PHE A 83 -7.96 -3.42 -11.24
CA PHE A 83 -7.86 -3.96 -9.88
C PHE A 83 -6.51 -3.66 -9.23
N LEU A 84 -5.41 -3.81 -9.98
CA LEU A 84 -4.06 -3.48 -9.51
C LEU A 84 -3.90 -1.97 -9.25
N GLY A 85 -4.44 -1.13 -10.14
CA GLY A 85 -4.43 0.32 -9.99
C GLY A 85 -5.17 0.78 -8.74
N GLN A 86 -6.39 0.29 -8.51
CA GLN A 86 -7.16 0.59 -7.29
C GLN A 86 -6.43 0.15 -6.02
N THR A 87 -5.76 -1.00 -6.06
CA THR A 87 -4.97 -1.49 -4.93
C THR A 87 -3.78 -0.57 -4.66
N ALA A 88 -3.10 -0.09 -5.70
CA ALA A 88 -1.99 0.85 -5.59
C ALA A 88 -2.44 2.18 -4.98
N GLU A 89 -3.56 2.73 -5.43
CA GLU A 89 -4.12 3.98 -4.92
C GLU A 89 -4.48 3.88 -3.44
N LEU A 90 -5.10 2.78 -3.01
CA LEU A 90 -5.41 2.54 -1.59
C LEU A 90 -4.15 2.45 -0.72
N ILE A 91 -3.11 1.76 -1.20
CA ILE A 91 -1.85 1.66 -0.47
C ILE A 91 -1.15 3.03 -0.40
N ALA A 92 -1.15 3.80 -1.48
CA ALA A 92 -0.57 5.13 -1.54
C ALA A 92 -1.29 6.11 -0.59
N LEU A 93 -2.62 6.09 -0.56
CA LEU A 93 -3.42 6.88 0.39
C LEU A 93 -3.12 6.53 1.84
N ALA A 94 -3.03 5.23 2.15
CA ALA A 94 -2.68 4.78 3.49
C ALA A 94 -1.26 5.21 3.88
N GLN A 95 -0.29 5.15 2.94
CA GLN A 95 1.07 5.63 3.15
C GLN A 95 1.09 7.14 3.44
N GLN A 96 0.39 7.94 2.65
CA GLN A 96 0.25 9.39 2.87
C GLN A 96 -0.37 9.69 4.24
N GLN A 97 -1.35 8.89 4.67
CA GLN A 97 -1.93 9.02 6.01
C GLN A 97 -0.89 8.69 7.10
N VAL A 98 0.01 7.72 6.90
CA VAL A 98 1.12 7.49 7.83
C VAL A 98 2.09 8.67 7.84
N GLU A 99 2.36 9.32 6.71
CA GLU A 99 3.25 10.50 6.72
C GLU A 99 2.65 11.67 7.49
N LEU A 100 1.33 11.88 7.36
CA LEU A 100 0.61 12.96 8.05
C LEU A 100 0.35 12.67 9.53
N THR A 101 -0.09 11.45 9.85
CA THR A 101 -0.52 11.08 11.21
C THR A 101 0.54 10.32 11.99
N GLY A 102 1.53 9.73 11.31
CA GLY A 102 2.54 8.78 11.83
C GLY A 102 1.99 7.56 12.55
N SER A 103 0.70 7.27 12.36
CA SER A 103 0.10 6.03 12.84
C SER A 103 0.21 4.97 11.73
N ILE A 104 0.87 3.85 12.04
CA ILE A 104 1.11 2.74 11.11
C ILE A 104 -0.09 1.78 11.05
N ALA A 105 -0.91 1.75 12.10
CA ALA A 105 -2.08 0.88 12.21
C ALA A 105 -3.00 0.88 10.96
N PRO A 106 -3.42 2.05 10.42
CA PRO A 106 -4.23 2.09 9.21
C PRO A 106 -3.50 1.57 7.95
N LEU A 107 -2.19 1.76 7.84
CA LEU A 107 -1.41 1.20 6.73
C LEU A 107 -1.32 -0.32 6.83
N LEU A 108 -1.07 -0.85 8.03
CA LEU A 108 -0.99 -2.28 8.25
C LEU A 108 -2.32 -2.99 7.96
N SER A 109 -3.45 -2.42 8.38
CA SER A 109 -4.78 -2.98 8.07
C SER A 109 -5.12 -2.89 6.59
N THR A 110 -4.72 -1.80 5.92
CA THR A 110 -4.88 -1.63 4.46
C THR A 110 -4.05 -2.66 3.70
N LEU A 111 -2.79 -2.87 4.07
CA LEU A 111 -1.90 -3.87 3.47
C LEU A 111 -2.42 -5.29 3.68
N GLN A 112 -2.92 -5.63 4.87
CA GLN A 112 -3.52 -6.94 5.14
C GLN A 112 -4.78 -7.18 4.28
N SER A 113 -5.64 -6.17 4.18
CA SER A 113 -6.84 -6.22 3.35
C SER A 113 -6.48 -6.33 1.85
N ALA A 114 -5.44 -5.62 1.41
CA ALA A 114 -4.90 -5.74 0.06
C ALA A 114 -4.34 -7.16 -0.20
N ALA A 115 -3.58 -7.73 0.74
CA ALA A 115 -3.05 -9.09 0.63
C ALA A 115 -4.16 -10.15 0.50
N GLN A 116 -5.24 -10.04 1.28
CA GLN A 116 -6.40 -10.93 1.16
C GLN A 116 -7.05 -10.82 -0.23
N ARG A 117 -7.30 -9.60 -0.71
CA ARG A 117 -7.89 -9.35 -2.04
C ARG A 117 -7.00 -9.88 -3.17
N LEU A 118 -5.69 -9.62 -3.10
CA LEU A 118 -4.70 -10.12 -4.07
C LEU A 118 -4.63 -11.65 -4.07
N GLY A 119 -4.78 -12.29 -2.91
CA GLY A 119 -4.80 -13.75 -2.79
C GLY A 119 -6.01 -14.39 -3.46
N HIS A 120 -7.14 -13.68 -3.55
CA HIS A 120 -8.35 -14.16 -4.21
C HIS A 120 -8.38 -13.89 -5.73
N ALA A 121 -7.60 -12.91 -6.21
CA ALA A 121 -7.59 -12.52 -7.62
C ALA A 121 -6.97 -13.60 -8.55
N GLY A 122 -6.09 -14.46 -8.03
CA GLY A 122 -5.56 -15.64 -8.76
C GLY A 122 -4.65 -15.35 -9.96
N SER A 123 -4.43 -14.09 -10.35
CA SER A 123 -3.59 -13.73 -11.51
C SER A 123 -2.08 -13.77 -11.16
N PRO A 124 -1.19 -14.14 -12.10
CA PRO A 124 0.26 -14.15 -11.86
C PRO A 124 0.82 -12.79 -11.44
N ARG A 125 0.30 -11.70 -12.03
CA ARG A 125 0.67 -10.33 -11.66
C ARG A 125 0.26 -10.01 -10.22
N ALA A 126 -0.94 -10.39 -9.79
CA ALA A 126 -1.39 -10.21 -8.41
C ALA A 126 -0.51 -10.96 -7.40
N GLN A 127 0.00 -12.15 -7.75
CA GLN A 127 0.91 -12.91 -6.89
C GLN A 127 2.25 -12.20 -6.67
N LEU A 128 2.79 -11.51 -7.69
CA LEU A 128 4.01 -10.72 -7.55
C LEU A 128 3.81 -9.57 -6.55
N VAL A 129 2.69 -8.85 -6.69
CA VAL A 129 2.32 -7.76 -5.76
C VAL A 129 2.08 -8.31 -4.36
N LEU A 130 1.39 -9.44 -4.23
CA LEU A 130 1.12 -10.08 -2.94
C LEU A 130 2.41 -10.38 -2.18
N ARG A 131 3.46 -10.90 -2.85
CA ARG A 131 4.75 -11.15 -2.20
C ARG A 131 5.38 -9.86 -1.68
N ALA A 132 5.37 -8.80 -2.48
CA ALA A 132 5.89 -7.49 -2.06
C ALA A 132 5.12 -6.93 -0.86
N VAL A 133 3.78 -6.99 -0.90
CA VAL A 133 2.92 -6.61 0.23
C VAL A 133 3.22 -7.44 1.48
N GLN A 134 3.45 -8.75 1.34
CA GLN A 134 3.74 -9.61 2.47
C GLN A 134 5.11 -9.30 3.10
N ILE A 135 6.11 -8.96 2.28
CA ILE A 135 7.40 -8.47 2.76
C ILE A 135 7.22 -7.17 3.53
N ASP A 136 6.47 -6.21 2.98
CA ASP A 136 6.20 -4.94 3.66
C ASP A 136 5.45 -5.14 4.98
N ILE A 137 4.43 -6.01 5.02
CA ILE A 137 3.73 -6.36 6.27
C ILE A 137 4.71 -6.93 7.30
N ASN A 138 5.59 -7.85 6.90
CA ASN A 138 6.57 -8.44 7.81
C ASN A 138 7.58 -7.40 8.29
N HIS A 139 8.04 -6.52 7.40
CA HIS A 139 8.93 -5.40 7.74
C HIS A 139 8.27 -4.46 8.77
N LEU A 140 7.02 -4.09 8.54
CA LEU A 140 6.26 -3.21 9.43
C LEU A 140 5.93 -3.88 10.77
N LYS A 141 5.67 -5.20 10.80
CA LYS A 141 5.45 -5.95 12.05
C LYS A 141 6.72 -6.17 12.86
N SER A 142 7.85 -6.39 12.18
CA SER A 142 9.15 -6.63 12.84
C SER A 142 9.72 -5.38 13.50
N ARG A 143 9.33 -4.19 13.05
CA ARG A 143 9.64 -2.92 13.72
C ARG A 143 8.56 -2.66 14.77
N VAL A 144 8.91 -2.84 16.04
CA VAL A 144 8.05 -2.46 17.17
C VAL A 144 7.67 -0.99 17.00
N ALA A 145 6.38 -0.70 16.78
CA ALA A 145 5.92 0.68 16.70
C ALA A 145 6.28 1.36 18.04
N PRO A 146 7.00 2.50 18.02
CA PRO A 146 7.36 3.19 19.25
C PRO A 146 6.08 3.57 20.01
N ASP A 147 5.93 3.06 21.23
CA ASP A 147 4.80 3.40 22.11
C ASP A 147 5.00 4.80 22.67
N ILE A 148 4.73 5.80 21.83
CA ILE A 148 4.81 7.23 22.15
C ILE A 148 3.95 7.58 23.38
N PRO A 149 2.71 7.06 23.57
CA PRO A 149 1.94 7.28 24.78
C PRO A 149 2.65 6.77 26.05
N ALA A 150 3.19 5.55 26.04
CA ALA A 150 3.92 5.03 27.19
C ALA A 150 5.24 5.79 27.42
N ALA A 151 5.91 6.25 26.36
CA ALA A 151 7.06 7.16 26.46
C ALA A 151 6.70 8.44 27.23
N ALA A 152 5.61 9.09 26.81
CA ALA A 152 5.16 10.35 27.36
C ALA A 152 4.76 10.20 28.84
N GLN A 153 4.13 9.08 29.20
CA GLN A 153 3.81 8.75 30.58
C GLN A 153 5.06 8.59 31.44
N ARG A 154 6.09 7.90 30.95
CA ARG A 154 7.37 7.77 31.67
C ARG A 154 8.06 9.12 31.88
N LEU A 155 8.00 10.02 30.88
CA LEU A 155 8.51 11.38 31.01
C LEU A 155 7.70 12.21 32.01
N ASP A 156 6.38 12.04 32.07
CA ASP A 156 5.51 12.70 33.05
C ASP A 156 5.81 12.21 34.47
N GLU A 157 6.01 10.91 34.65
CA GLU A 157 6.44 10.31 35.92
C GLU A 157 7.81 10.83 36.34
N LEU A 158 8.76 10.87 35.40
CA LEU A 158 10.10 11.40 35.66
C LEU A 158 10.03 12.88 36.05
N ALA A 159 9.25 13.71 35.35
CA ALA A 159 9.07 15.13 35.66
C ALA A 159 8.51 15.35 37.07
N ALA A 160 7.57 14.51 37.51
CA ALA A 160 6.98 14.56 38.85
C ALA A 160 7.98 14.20 39.96
N MET A 161 8.99 13.37 39.66
CA MET A 161 10.01 12.96 40.65
C MET A 161 11.12 13.98 40.84
N ILE A 162 11.31 14.94 39.92
CA ILE A 162 12.47 15.85 39.94
C ILE A 162 12.53 16.71 41.21
N ASP A 163 11.39 17.15 41.73
CA ASP A 163 11.33 17.97 42.97
C ASP A 163 11.84 17.22 44.20
N ASP A 164 11.73 15.91 44.17
CA ASP A 164 12.01 14.99 45.27
C ASP A 164 13.43 14.41 45.24
N LEU A 165 14.22 14.75 44.21
CA LEU A 165 15.59 14.27 44.05
C LEU A 165 16.57 15.04 44.94
N GLN A 166 17.47 14.31 45.61
CA GLN A 166 18.55 14.91 46.41
C GLN A 166 19.81 15.09 45.57
N LEU A 167 20.42 16.27 45.71
CA LEU A 167 21.66 16.61 45.03
C LEU A 167 22.86 15.91 45.69
N GLU A 168 23.87 15.57 44.90
CA GLU A 168 25.14 14.98 45.37
C GLU A 168 25.81 15.87 46.45
N SER A 169 25.77 17.19 46.27
CA SER A 169 26.36 18.17 47.21
C SER A 169 25.65 18.29 48.56
N SER A 170 24.49 17.62 48.73
CA SER A 170 23.72 17.58 49.98
C SER A 170 24.00 16.32 50.83
N ALA A 171 25.04 15.54 50.48
CA ALA A 171 25.44 14.37 51.26
C ALA A 171 26.05 14.75 52.63
N ALA A 172 25.16 14.99 53.59
CA ALA A 172 25.29 14.97 55.05
C ALA A 172 26.17 16.03 55.75
N ALA A 173 25.49 16.89 56.52
CA ALA A 173 25.89 17.10 57.91
C ALA A 173 24.94 16.26 58.80
N PRO A 174 25.43 15.38 59.68
CA PRO A 174 24.55 14.64 60.58
C PRO A 174 24.17 15.53 61.76
N GLY A 175 22.87 15.57 62.07
CA GLY A 175 22.37 15.97 63.39
C GLY A 175 21.78 17.37 63.47
N LYS A 176 20.45 17.45 63.34
CA LYS A 176 19.59 17.97 64.42
C LYS A 176 18.13 17.69 64.10
N ALA A 177 17.48 16.96 65.00
CA ALA A 177 16.04 16.88 65.09
C ALA A 177 15.49 18.24 65.55
N VAL A 178 14.52 18.80 64.83
CA VAL A 178 13.51 19.72 65.38
C VAL A 178 12.15 19.49 64.67
N ALA A 179 11.21 19.00 65.48
CA ALA A 179 9.76 19.24 65.55
C ALA A 179 8.85 19.30 64.28
N SER A 180 7.88 18.37 64.27
CA SER A 180 6.42 18.53 64.00
C SER A 180 5.90 19.98 63.92
N ALA A 181 4.96 20.43 63.07
CA ALA A 181 3.81 19.88 62.29
C ALA A 181 3.20 21.09 61.48
N PRO A 182 2.09 21.01 60.70
CA PRO A 182 1.18 19.88 60.46
C PRO A 182 0.92 19.54 58.99
N ALA A 183 0.22 18.42 58.84
CA ALA A 183 -0.27 17.84 57.60
C ALA A 183 -1.32 18.73 56.90
N SER A 184 -1.18 18.82 55.59
CA SER A 184 -2.30 18.95 54.66
C SER A 184 -2.23 17.77 53.70
N ALA A 185 -3.11 16.79 53.89
CA ALA A 185 -3.33 15.68 52.97
C ALA A 185 -4.39 16.09 51.90
N PRO A 186 -4.77 15.21 50.97
CA PRO A 186 -4.23 15.16 49.62
C PRO A 186 -5.31 15.44 48.56
N GLY A 187 -4.91 15.68 47.31
CA GLY A 187 -5.82 15.51 46.17
C GLY A 187 -5.78 16.60 45.12
N SER A 188 -4.97 16.39 44.09
CA SER A 188 -5.31 16.76 42.72
C SER A 188 -4.31 16.06 41.82
N GLY A 189 -4.76 14.99 41.16
CA GLY A 189 -3.93 14.11 40.35
C GLY A 189 -3.22 14.83 39.21
N ALA A 190 -2.35 14.08 38.53
CA ALA A 190 -1.44 14.43 37.43
C ALA A 190 -1.93 15.43 36.35
N ARG A 191 -3.23 15.78 36.29
CA ARG A 191 -3.79 16.84 35.44
C ARG A 191 -3.71 18.25 36.06
N GLY A 192 -3.63 18.38 37.38
CA GLY A 192 -3.62 19.66 38.09
C GLY A 192 -2.33 20.45 37.91
N TRP A 193 -1.19 19.75 37.89
CA TRP A 193 0.14 20.32 37.64
C TRP A 193 0.24 20.92 36.24
N LEU A 194 -0.13 20.15 35.21
CA LEU A 194 -0.04 20.61 33.82
C LEU A 194 -0.86 21.88 33.58
N ARG A 195 -2.06 21.96 34.17
CA ARG A 195 -2.98 23.11 34.01
C ARG A 195 -2.55 24.34 34.81
N HIS A 196 -1.87 24.17 35.94
CA HIS A 196 -1.29 25.30 36.69
C HIS A 196 0.00 25.80 36.03
N TRP A 197 0.80 24.90 35.44
CA TRP A 197 2.07 25.29 34.82
C TRP A 197 1.90 25.89 33.42
N SER A 198 0.88 25.47 32.65
CA SER A 198 0.58 26.05 31.34
C SER A 198 0.17 27.53 31.38
N GLY A 199 -0.35 28.02 32.51
CA GLY A 199 -0.74 29.43 32.69
C GLY A 199 0.37 30.31 33.26
N ALA A 200 1.08 29.82 34.29
CA ALA A 200 2.08 30.60 35.02
C ALA A 200 3.48 30.55 34.37
N ALA A 201 3.88 29.41 33.79
CA ALA A 201 5.21 29.28 33.20
C ALA A 201 5.30 29.87 31.78
N TRP A 202 4.19 29.92 31.02
CA TRP A 202 4.16 30.55 29.68
C TRP A 202 4.47 32.05 29.73
N ALA A 203 4.08 32.73 30.81
CA ALA A 203 4.40 34.14 31.03
C ALA A 203 5.90 34.34 31.39
N GLN A 204 6.50 33.39 32.11
CA GLN A 204 7.91 33.44 32.52
C GLN A 204 8.89 32.91 31.44
N LEU A 205 8.45 31.97 30.58
CA LEU A 205 9.24 31.45 29.46
C LEU A 205 9.51 32.53 28.39
N ARG A 206 8.59 33.49 28.23
CA ARG A 206 8.80 34.67 27.36
C ARG A 206 9.85 35.64 27.88
N GLN A 207 10.17 35.61 29.17
CA GLN A 207 11.19 36.48 29.77
C GLN A 207 12.57 35.81 29.86
N LEU A 208 12.67 34.50 29.60
CA LEU A 208 13.91 33.73 29.77
C LEU A 208 14.38 33.05 28.47
N VAL A 209 14.12 33.67 27.31
CA VAL A 209 14.87 33.41 26.08
C VAL A 209 15.92 34.50 25.95
N SER A 210 16.99 34.37 26.75
CA SER A 210 18.26 35.02 26.44
C SER A 210 19.23 33.91 26.06
N ILE A 211 19.46 33.76 24.76
CA ILE A 211 20.49 32.89 24.21
C ILE A 211 21.82 33.51 24.62
N THR A 212 22.43 32.97 25.68
CA THR A 212 23.81 33.26 26.02
C THR A 212 24.57 31.95 26.02
N ARG A 213 25.53 31.86 25.08
CA ARG A 213 26.55 30.83 25.01
C ARG A 213 27.43 30.94 26.25
N VAL A 214 27.60 29.84 26.98
CA VAL A 214 28.46 29.80 28.17
C VAL A 214 29.69 28.97 27.83
N ASP A 215 30.82 29.65 27.69
CA ASP A 215 32.15 29.08 27.89
C ASP A 215 32.38 28.89 29.40
N HIS A 216 32.99 27.77 29.79
CA HIS A 216 33.34 27.32 31.16
C HIS A 216 34.24 28.32 31.94
N PRO A 217 34.68 28.07 33.20
CA PRO A 217 34.21 27.20 34.30
C PRO A 217 34.01 28.02 35.60
N ASP A 218 33.41 27.44 36.65
CA ASP A 218 33.97 27.45 38.01
C ASP A 218 32.97 26.91 39.04
N ILE A 219 33.45 25.87 39.73
CA ILE A 219 32.97 25.43 41.04
C ILE A 219 33.35 26.54 42.01
N LEU A 220 32.38 27.11 42.74
CA LEU A 220 32.46 27.53 44.14
C LEU A 220 31.33 28.52 44.47
N LEU A 221 30.41 28.07 45.31
CA LEU A 221 29.80 28.76 46.46
C LEU A 221 28.34 28.33 46.62
N MET A 222 28.13 27.65 47.74
CA MET A 222 26.86 27.25 48.34
C MET A 222 25.82 28.37 48.25
N ALA A 223 24.74 28.14 47.49
CA ALA A 223 23.46 28.79 47.71
C ALA A 223 22.36 27.72 47.59
N PRO A 224 21.40 27.65 48.54
CA PRO A 224 20.21 26.79 48.43
C PRO A 224 19.46 26.92 47.09
N GLN A 225 19.66 28.04 46.40
CA GLN A 225 19.13 28.34 45.07
C GLN A 225 19.71 27.46 43.94
N GLN A 226 20.96 27.01 44.02
CA GLN A 226 21.59 26.22 42.94
C GLN A 226 20.88 24.87 42.72
N GLY A 227 20.38 24.25 43.79
CA GLY A 227 19.63 23.00 43.67
C GLY A 227 18.27 23.18 43.00
N GLU A 228 17.62 24.32 43.20
CA GLU A 228 16.38 24.66 42.50
C GLU A 228 16.64 24.94 41.01
N PHE A 229 17.75 25.59 40.66
CA PHE A 229 18.13 25.80 39.26
C PHE A 229 18.45 24.49 38.53
N LEU A 230 19.17 23.55 39.17
CA LEU A 230 19.46 22.24 38.58
C LEU A 230 18.18 21.43 38.34
N ARG A 231 17.26 21.43 39.30
CA ARG A 231 15.93 20.80 39.14
C ARG A 231 15.09 21.50 38.06
N ALA A 232 15.11 22.83 37.99
CA ALA A 232 14.39 23.58 36.97
C ALA A 232 14.93 23.31 35.56
N ASN A 233 16.26 23.26 35.39
CA ASN A 233 16.90 22.90 34.13
C ASN A 233 16.57 21.47 33.71
N LEU A 234 16.61 20.52 34.64
CA LEU A 234 16.22 19.13 34.35
C LEU A 234 14.76 19.04 33.91
N LYS A 235 13.85 19.75 34.59
CA LYS A 235 12.43 19.83 34.19
C LYS A 235 12.24 20.40 32.80
N LEU A 236 12.94 21.48 32.47
CA LEU A 236 12.88 22.09 31.14
C LEU A 236 13.34 21.09 30.06
N ARG A 237 14.43 20.37 30.30
CA ARG A 237 14.91 19.33 29.37
C ARG A 237 13.90 18.19 29.20
N VAL A 238 13.27 17.74 30.28
CA VAL A 238 12.22 16.69 30.22
C VAL A 238 10.99 17.16 29.45
N LEU A 239 10.62 18.43 29.61
CA LEU A 239 9.55 19.06 28.84
C LEU A 239 9.91 19.17 27.35
N ASN A 240 11.13 19.59 27.03
CA ASN A 240 11.61 19.65 25.65
C ASN A 240 11.64 18.27 25.02
N ALA A 241 12.15 17.26 25.73
CA ALA A 241 12.12 15.89 25.25
C ALA A 241 10.68 15.40 24.99
N ARG A 242 9.71 15.80 25.82
CA ARG A 242 8.30 15.50 25.57
C ARG A 242 7.79 16.21 24.32
N LEU A 243 8.14 17.48 24.11
CA LEU A 243 7.77 18.22 22.91
C LEU A 243 8.38 17.57 21.67
N ASP A 244 9.64 17.18 21.71
CA ASP A 244 10.35 16.50 20.62
C ASP A 244 9.78 15.10 20.35
N LEU A 245 9.40 14.38 21.40
CA LEU A 245 8.69 13.11 21.31
C LEU A 245 7.33 13.29 20.61
N LEU A 246 6.54 14.28 21.01
CA LEU A 246 5.20 14.55 20.46
C LEU A 246 5.27 15.08 19.02
N SER A 247 6.28 15.89 18.72
CA SER A 247 6.53 16.43 17.39
C SER A 247 7.37 15.50 16.50
N ARG A 248 7.76 14.33 17.02
CA ARG A 248 8.57 13.29 16.36
C ARG A 248 9.95 13.77 15.86
N HIS A 249 10.55 14.74 16.55
CA HIS A 249 11.92 15.17 16.29
C HIS A 249 12.92 14.18 16.91
N ALA A 250 13.28 13.15 16.15
CA ALA A 250 14.11 12.04 16.64
C ALA A 250 15.54 12.44 17.06
N SER A 251 16.13 13.48 16.45
CA SER A 251 17.45 14.00 16.85
C SER A 251 17.36 14.76 18.17
N GLY A 252 16.45 15.74 18.25
CA GLY A 252 16.22 16.53 19.46
C GLY A 252 15.86 15.66 20.67
N TYR A 253 14.94 14.69 20.48
CA TYR A 253 14.59 13.74 21.53
C TYR A 253 15.78 12.96 22.07
N ARG A 254 16.67 12.48 21.19
CA ARG A 254 17.86 11.71 21.60
C ARG A 254 18.85 12.59 22.35
N ASP A 255 19.03 13.83 21.90
CA ASP A 255 19.95 14.78 22.52
C ASP A 255 19.42 15.23 23.90
N ASP A 256 18.12 15.48 24.03
CA ASP A 256 17.50 15.79 25.32
C ASP A 256 17.50 14.59 26.27
N MET A 257 17.20 13.36 25.81
CA MET A 257 17.30 12.15 26.63
C MET A 257 18.71 11.92 27.17
N ARG A 258 19.75 12.11 26.34
CA ARG A 258 21.15 12.04 26.78
C ARG A 258 21.45 13.11 27.83
N GLY A 259 21.04 14.35 27.59
CA GLY A 259 21.23 15.44 28.54
C GLY A 259 20.52 15.22 29.89
N ILE A 260 19.36 14.55 29.88
CA ILE A 260 18.64 14.17 31.11
C ILE A 260 19.41 13.09 31.87
N GLU A 261 19.90 12.05 31.19
CA GLU A 261 20.71 11.00 31.83
C GLU A 261 22.03 11.55 32.39
N GLU A 262 22.72 12.40 31.64
CA GLU A 262 23.97 13.07 32.05
C GLU A 262 23.75 13.95 33.29
N ALA A 263 22.71 14.79 33.29
CA ALA A 263 22.38 15.64 34.43
C ALA A 263 21.99 14.80 35.68
N LEU A 264 21.21 13.73 35.50
CA LEU A 264 20.87 12.81 36.60
C LEU A 264 22.10 12.10 37.19
N HIS A 265 23.12 11.84 36.38
CA HIS A 265 24.37 11.21 36.82
C HIS A 265 25.37 12.20 37.44
N ALA A 266 25.44 13.43 36.92
CA ALA A 266 26.41 14.44 37.35
C ALA A 266 25.95 15.24 38.59
N ASP A 267 24.65 15.57 38.67
CA ASP A 267 24.15 16.55 39.64
C ASP A 267 23.39 15.91 40.83
N PHE A 268 22.92 14.67 40.69
CA PHE A 268 22.04 13.98 41.66
C PHE A 268 22.62 12.70 42.22
N ASN A 269 22.29 12.37 43.48
CA ASN A 269 22.91 11.26 44.21
C ASN A 269 22.42 9.89 43.71
N PRO A 270 23.27 9.05 43.08
CA PRO A 270 22.86 7.77 42.50
C PRO A 270 22.65 6.67 43.55
N ARG A 271 23.02 6.91 44.81
CA ARG A 271 22.76 5.98 45.92
C ARG A 271 21.33 6.08 46.44
N GLN A 272 20.62 7.18 46.15
CA GLN A 272 19.24 7.36 46.58
C GLN A 272 18.30 6.50 45.72
N PRO A 273 17.32 5.79 46.32
CA PRO A 273 16.37 4.96 45.57
C PRO A 273 15.58 5.76 44.52
N ARG A 274 15.19 7.01 44.82
CA ARG A 274 14.44 7.88 43.90
C ARG A 274 15.25 8.26 42.65
N THR A 275 16.53 8.61 42.80
CA THR A 275 17.42 8.91 41.65
C THR A 275 17.63 7.68 40.78
N ARG A 276 17.73 6.48 41.37
CA ARG A 276 17.82 5.23 40.61
C ARG A 276 16.54 4.96 39.81
N LEU A 277 15.37 5.21 40.40
CA LEU A 277 14.09 5.11 39.68
C LEU A 277 14.00 6.12 38.53
N ALA A 278 14.38 7.37 38.75
CA ALA A 278 14.42 8.40 37.71
C ALA A 278 15.36 7.99 36.55
N LEU A 279 16.55 7.49 36.85
CA LEU A 279 17.48 6.95 35.85
C LEU A 279 16.89 5.74 35.10
N THR A 280 16.16 4.85 35.78
CA THR A 280 15.49 3.74 35.08
C THR A 280 14.38 4.21 34.14
N LEU A 281 13.61 5.22 34.54
CA LEU A 281 12.55 5.79 33.71
C LEU A 281 13.12 6.54 32.50
N ALA A 282 14.19 7.32 32.69
CA ALA A 282 14.91 7.97 31.60
C ALA A 282 15.39 6.95 30.57
N ARG A 283 16.06 5.88 31.02
CA ARG A 283 16.55 4.81 30.14
C ARG A 283 15.43 4.09 29.40
N GLN A 284 14.32 3.79 30.09
CA GLN A 284 13.16 3.15 29.46
C GLN A 284 12.48 4.07 28.43
N ALA A 285 12.44 5.37 28.68
CA ALA A 285 11.93 6.33 27.70
C ALA A 285 12.89 6.47 26.50
N ALA A 286 14.20 6.51 26.75
CA ALA A 286 15.25 6.61 25.73
C ALA A 286 15.35 5.38 24.80
N GLN A 287 14.84 4.22 25.21
CA GLN A 287 14.78 3.01 24.38
C GLN A 287 13.83 3.10 23.18
N ILE A 288 13.06 4.19 23.08
CA ILE A 288 12.05 4.36 22.04
C ILE A 288 12.69 4.90 20.78
N ASP A 289 12.68 4.07 19.75
CA ASP A 289 13.28 4.42 18.46
C ASP A 289 12.29 5.22 17.59
N LEU A 290 12.37 6.55 17.68
CA LEU A 290 11.63 7.47 16.81
C LEU A 290 12.21 7.56 15.38
N SER A 291 13.40 7.00 15.13
CA SER A 291 14.09 7.10 13.83
C SER A 291 13.62 6.06 12.81
N ALA A 292 12.85 5.06 13.24
CA ALA A 292 12.21 4.10 12.36
C ALA A 292 11.03 4.74 11.62
N GLN A 293 11.27 5.60 10.62
CA GLN A 293 10.25 5.98 9.63
C GLN A 293 9.86 4.72 8.83
N PRO A 294 8.66 4.17 9.00
CA PRO A 294 8.28 2.89 8.39
C PRO A 294 7.71 3.07 6.97
N ALA A 295 7.28 4.28 6.62
CA ALA A 295 6.42 4.53 5.46
C ALA A 295 7.16 5.00 4.20
N ALA A 296 8.45 5.32 4.26
CA ALA A 296 9.09 6.03 3.13
C ALA A 296 9.30 5.15 1.88
N ASN A 297 9.43 3.82 2.00
CA ASN A 297 9.85 2.96 0.89
C ASN A 297 9.13 1.59 0.91
N LEU A 298 7.84 1.56 0.56
CA LEU A 298 7.10 0.30 0.40
C LEU A 298 7.49 -0.41 -0.90
N GLN A 299 7.90 -1.67 -0.82
CA GLN A 299 8.22 -2.47 -2.01
C GLN A 299 6.98 -2.74 -2.86
N SER A 300 5.81 -2.83 -2.24
CA SER A 300 4.53 -3.04 -2.92
C SER A 300 4.24 -1.95 -3.94
N LEU A 301 4.54 -0.68 -3.62
CA LEU A 301 4.31 0.45 -4.52
C LEU A 301 5.33 0.49 -5.66
N ALA A 302 6.58 0.10 -5.41
CA ALA A 302 7.58 -0.03 -6.47
C ALA A 302 7.22 -1.15 -7.47
N VAL A 303 6.73 -2.29 -6.99
CA VAL A 303 6.27 -3.38 -7.86
C VAL A 303 5.02 -2.96 -8.63
N LEU A 304 4.07 -2.27 -7.98
CA LEU A 304 2.87 -1.77 -8.64
C LEU A 304 3.15 -0.72 -9.71
N SER A 305 4.12 0.18 -9.50
CA SER A 305 4.50 1.19 -10.50
C SER A 305 5.19 0.56 -11.71
N THR A 306 6.06 -0.43 -11.51
CA THR A 306 6.68 -1.16 -12.64
C THR A 306 5.66 -1.97 -13.45
N LEU A 307 4.67 -2.58 -12.79
CA LEU A 307 3.60 -3.32 -13.46
C LEU A 307 2.60 -2.40 -14.19
N GLY A 308 2.32 -1.20 -13.65
CA GLY A 308 1.48 -0.20 -14.29
C GLY A 308 2.15 0.51 -15.47
N ALA A 309 3.47 0.73 -15.43
CA ALA A 309 4.22 1.38 -16.51
C ALA A 309 4.42 0.47 -17.75
N GLY A 310 4.36 -0.85 -17.60
CA GLY A 310 4.45 -1.81 -18.72
C GLY A 310 3.13 -2.06 -19.47
N GLY A 311 2.09 -1.28 -19.18
CA GLY A 311 0.75 -1.43 -19.77
C GLY A 311 0.41 -0.50 -20.94
N ASN A 312 1.27 0.48 -21.25
CA ASN A 312 1.10 1.44 -22.35
C ASN A 312 1.86 1.03 -23.61
#